data_AF-A0A2I0K6F6-F1
#
_entry.id   AF-A0A2I0K6F6-F1
#
_cell.length_a   1.000
_cell.length_b   1.000
_cell.length_c   1.000
_cell.angle_alpha   90.00
_cell.angle_beta   90.00
_cell.angle_gamma   90.00
#
_symmetry.space_group_name_H-M   'P 1'
#
loop_
_entity.id
_entity.type
_entity.pdbx_description
1 polymer ?
#
loop_
_entity_poly.entity_id
_entity_poly.type
_entity_poly.pdbx_seq_one_letter_code
_entity_poly.pdbx_strand_id
1 'polypeptide(L)'
;MVAKDRQKSPGSAKAEVGEIDTRAPFQSVKDARVLAKETQLHLVQKELNKLKEQLKNAETTKSQVLVELEKAKRTMEELTQKLNAVTESKEQAIKQTESAKILAMQFEEANSDGFTGTNDSWKQDLENARGQYTSLITELDTAKQELRKMQQDCDATTETRVAALKQAEEAELAAKANIEKVGELSKEISAIQETLGQVKLATLHAQQEQAKIFTEKDVQRKACKATLEESAKQLLTLKKEFDPEMIQNLEAQLAETGEQIGSLKKQMESVKASDLESVRTVTLELDDAKGSLKKVAEEESSLQSLVESLKVELENVKKEHSELKEKEAETEAIVGNLHVKLRKSKSELEACLTEESKARGASDEMIATLQLLVLETENARKEAEEMKDKAEELKKEAEATKTALKEAEQRLRVALEEAEEAKMAEVNALDEIKNLSERTTAARASTSESGAKITISKDEFDSLSRKVEESEKLAEMKVAAALAQVEAVKASENEALKRLEATKKEIEDMKAETEAALKRAQMAEAAKRAVEGELRKWREREQKKAAETASRILAETDVSSDSSPPIYKVQKYQYQPGKAAERRLEKVKTSVSKKVLRSNFSGIFSRKKNQIEGGSPSYLPGEKPV
;
A
#
# COMPACT_ATOMS: atom_id res chain seq x y z
N MET A 1 -28.39 -95.71 39.41
CA MET A 1 -28.59 -94.41 40.09
C MET A 1 -27.37 -94.09 40.92
N VAL A 2 -26.83 -92.87 40.72
CA VAL A 2 -25.94 -92.07 41.60
C VAL A 2 -24.47 -92.52 41.79
N ALA A 3 -23.62 -91.76 41.08
CA ALA A 3 -22.35 -91.09 41.44
C ALA A 3 -21.20 -91.86 42.13
N LYS A 4 -20.09 -91.94 41.37
CA LYS A 4 -18.68 -92.10 41.79
C LYS A 4 -17.97 -90.82 41.30
N ASP A 5 -17.05 -90.19 42.02
CA ASP A 5 -15.71 -90.75 42.21
C ASP A 5 -14.91 -90.10 43.35
N ARG A 6 -13.95 -90.89 43.82
CA ARG A 6 -13.13 -90.69 45.02
C ARG A 6 -12.01 -89.66 44.84
N GLN A 7 -11.83 -88.86 45.90
CA GLN A 7 -10.59 -88.17 46.24
C GLN A 7 -9.42 -89.14 46.44
N LYS A 8 -8.25 -88.77 45.91
CA LYS A 8 -6.93 -89.21 46.38
C LYS A 8 -5.88 -88.12 46.10
N SER A 9 -5.28 -87.55 47.14
CA SER A 9 -3.94 -86.94 47.11
C SER A 9 -2.91 -88.00 47.55
N PRO A 10 -1.56 -87.80 47.48
CA PRO A 10 -0.76 -86.65 47.03
C PRO A 10 0.40 -87.04 46.06
N GLY A 11 1.10 -86.05 45.47
CA GLY A 11 2.32 -86.32 44.69
C GLY A 11 2.98 -85.05 44.15
N SER A 12 3.98 -84.56 44.87
CA SER A 12 4.87 -83.46 44.49
C SER A 12 5.66 -83.82 43.23
N ALA A 13 5.38 -83.16 42.11
CA ALA A 13 6.31 -82.98 41.00
C ALA A 13 6.61 -81.47 40.89
N LYS A 14 7.86 -81.09 41.18
CA LYS A 14 8.41 -79.76 40.91
C LYS A 14 8.28 -79.50 39.42
N ALA A 15 7.34 -78.63 39.03
CA ALA A 15 7.40 -77.92 37.77
C ALA A 15 8.32 -76.72 37.99
N GLU A 16 9.44 -76.73 37.28
CA GLU A 16 10.35 -75.61 37.10
C GLU A 16 9.55 -74.44 36.49
N VAL A 17 9.15 -73.50 37.34
CA VAL A 17 8.57 -72.23 36.91
C VAL A 17 9.73 -71.45 36.30
N GLY A 18 9.74 -71.36 34.97
CA GLY A 18 10.62 -70.43 34.28
C GLY A 18 10.37 -69.03 34.83
N GLU A 19 11.39 -68.45 35.46
CA GLU A 19 11.42 -67.03 35.81
C GLU A 19 11.19 -66.23 34.52
N ILE A 20 9.99 -65.66 34.38
CA ILE A 20 9.77 -64.62 33.38
C ILE A 20 10.50 -63.40 33.93
N ASP A 21 11.66 -63.12 33.34
CA ASP A 21 12.48 -61.95 33.63
C ASP A 21 11.61 -60.68 33.52
N THR A 22 11.26 -60.11 34.67
CA THR A 22 10.56 -58.83 34.80
C THR A 22 11.55 -57.67 34.84
N ARG A 23 12.75 -57.83 34.25
CA ARG A 23 13.70 -56.72 34.09
C ARG A 23 13.10 -55.59 33.26
N ALA A 24 13.57 -54.39 33.61
CA ALA A 24 13.23 -53.09 33.04
C ALA A 24 12.96 -53.15 31.53
N PRO A 25 11.97 -52.40 31.02
CA PRO A 25 11.48 -52.53 29.65
C PRO A 25 12.63 -52.51 28.65
N PHE A 26 12.68 -53.52 27.79
CA PHE A 26 13.66 -53.65 26.70
C PHE A 26 13.83 -52.30 26.00
N GLN A 27 15.06 -51.94 25.64
CA GLN A 27 15.38 -50.64 25.04
C GLN A 27 14.46 -50.33 23.83
N SER A 28 14.11 -51.35 23.04
CA SER A 28 13.12 -51.32 21.96
C SER A 28 11.74 -50.76 22.36
N VAL A 29 11.22 -51.06 23.55
CA VAL A 29 9.92 -50.56 24.04
C VAL A 29 10.02 -49.10 24.46
N LYS A 30 11.17 -48.68 25.01
CA LYS A 30 11.44 -47.27 25.31
C LYS A 30 11.55 -46.47 24.02
N ASP A 31 12.26 -46.99 23.02
CA ASP A 31 12.45 -46.35 21.72
C ASP A 31 11.11 -46.24 20.95
N ALA A 32 10.27 -47.28 20.96
CA ALA A 32 8.93 -47.23 20.39
C ALA A 32 8.02 -46.20 21.07
N ARG A 33 8.10 -46.08 22.42
CA ARG A 33 7.35 -45.07 23.18
C ARG A 33 7.87 -43.66 22.90
N VAL A 34 9.17 -43.48 22.66
CA VAL A 34 9.75 -42.19 22.26
C VAL A 34 9.27 -41.82 20.85
N LEU A 35 9.34 -42.74 19.90
CA LEU A 35 8.88 -42.52 18.52
C LEU A 35 7.38 -42.17 18.45
N ALA A 36 6.54 -42.84 19.25
CA ALA A 36 5.12 -42.53 19.34
C ALA A 36 4.87 -41.12 19.90
N LYS A 37 5.62 -40.71 20.93
CA LYS A 37 5.56 -39.35 21.48
C LYS A 37 6.06 -38.30 20.50
N GLU A 38 7.10 -38.61 19.73
CA GLU A 38 7.67 -37.73 18.71
C GLU A 38 6.71 -37.54 17.53
N THR A 39 6.01 -38.61 17.13
CA THR A 39 4.95 -38.56 16.13
C THR A 39 3.76 -37.73 16.62
N GLN A 40 3.33 -37.91 17.87
CA GLN A 40 2.30 -37.06 18.48
C GLN A 40 2.74 -35.59 18.56
N LEU A 41 3.99 -35.32 18.94
CA LEU A 41 4.54 -33.96 18.98
C LEU A 41 4.50 -33.33 17.58
N HIS A 42 4.86 -34.06 16.54
CA HIS A 42 4.84 -33.57 15.17
C HIS A 42 3.41 -33.28 14.65
N LEU A 43 2.42 -34.10 15.06
CA LEU A 43 1.00 -33.86 14.79
C LEU A 43 0.50 -32.59 15.49
N VAL A 44 0.79 -32.44 16.78
CA VAL A 44 0.45 -31.24 17.55
C VAL A 44 1.14 -30.00 16.98
N GLN A 45 2.39 -30.10 16.54
CA GLN A 45 3.12 -29.01 15.87
C GLN A 45 2.43 -28.58 14.56
N LYS A 46 1.93 -29.56 13.79
CA LYS A 46 1.20 -29.30 12.53
C LYS A 46 -0.15 -28.63 12.79
N GLU A 47 -0.89 -29.09 13.80
CA GLU A 47 -2.15 -28.46 14.23
C GLU A 47 -1.92 -27.05 14.78
N LEU A 48 -0.88 -26.84 15.58
CA LEU A 48 -0.49 -25.53 16.09
C LEU A 48 -0.19 -24.56 14.94
N ASN A 49 0.54 -25.00 13.92
CA ASN A 49 0.85 -24.16 12.77
C ASN A 49 -0.41 -23.81 11.97
N LYS A 50 -1.33 -24.77 11.79
CA LYS A 50 -2.62 -24.53 11.15
C LYS A 50 -3.46 -23.50 11.92
N LEU A 51 -3.51 -23.62 13.26
CA LEU A 51 -4.21 -22.66 14.12
C LEU A 51 -3.56 -21.28 14.09
N LYS A 52 -2.22 -21.19 14.05
CA LYS A 52 -1.50 -19.91 13.89
C LYS A 52 -1.82 -19.22 12.57
N GLU A 53 -1.91 -19.99 11.49
CA GLU A 53 -2.24 -19.45 10.17
C GLU A 53 -3.70 -18.97 10.10
N GLN A 54 -4.62 -19.71 10.71
CA GLN A 54 -6.01 -19.27 10.87
C GLN A 54 -6.13 -18.02 11.74
N LEU A 55 -5.38 -17.93 12.84
CA LEU A 55 -5.33 -16.73 13.69
C LEU A 55 -4.82 -15.52 12.90
N LYS A 56 -3.73 -15.68 12.15
CA LYS A 56 -3.17 -14.62 11.31
C LYS A 56 -4.18 -14.13 10.26
N ASN A 57 -4.87 -15.05 9.60
CA ASN A 57 -5.91 -14.71 8.62
C ASN A 57 -7.11 -14.01 9.26
N ALA A 58 -7.49 -14.40 10.49
CA ALA A 58 -8.55 -13.72 11.24
C ALA A 58 -8.11 -12.30 11.67
N GLU A 59 -6.86 -12.13 12.10
CA GLU A 59 -6.29 -10.83 12.46
C GLU A 59 -6.19 -9.88 11.27
N THR A 60 -5.78 -10.37 10.10
CA THR A 60 -5.76 -9.57 8.86
C THR A 60 -7.17 -9.16 8.46
N THR A 61 -8.13 -10.08 8.52
CA THR A 61 -9.55 -9.79 8.19
C THR A 61 -10.13 -8.77 9.15
N LYS A 62 -9.88 -8.91 10.46
CA LYS A 62 -10.31 -7.94 11.48
C LYS A 62 -9.73 -6.55 11.21
N SER A 63 -8.44 -6.48 10.86
CA SER A 63 -7.77 -5.22 10.55
C SER A 63 -8.39 -4.55 9.32
N GLN A 64 -8.68 -5.32 8.27
CA GLN A 64 -9.36 -4.84 7.06
C GLN A 64 -10.76 -4.28 7.39
N VAL A 65 -11.55 -5.01 8.18
CA VAL A 65 -12.90 -4.59 8.58
C VAL A 65 -12.89 -3.33 9.42
N LEU A 66 -11.89 -3.15 10.31
CA LEU A 66 -11.75 -1.93 11.10
C LEU A 66 -11.44 -0.71 10.22
N VAL A 67 -10.62 -0.88 9.19
CA VAL A 67 -10.32 0.20 8.22
C VAL A 67 -11.57 0.58 7.44
N GLU A 68 -12.33 -0.40 6.93
CA GLU A 68 -13.58 -0.15 6.21
C GLU A 68 -14.66 0.47 7.11
N LEU A 69 -14.74 0.06 8.37
CA LEU A 69 -15.63 0.67 9.36
C LEU A 69 -15.29 2.16 9.60
N GLU A 70 -14.00 2.48 9.71
CA GLU A 70 -13.55 3.88 9.86
C GLU A 70 -13.86 4.71 8.62
N LYS A 71 -13.65 4.16 7.41
CA LYS A 71 -14.06 4.83 6.17
C LYS A 71 -15.57 5.10 6.15
N ALA A 72 -16.39 4.09 6.50
CA ALA A 72 -17.84 4.23 6.55
C ALA A 72 -18.31 5.28 7.57
N LYS A 73 -17.61 5.39 8.71
CA LYS A 73 -17.90 6.45 9.69
C LYS A 73 -17.58 7.84 9.14
N ARG A 74 -16.44 8.02 8.47
CA ARG A 74 -16.08 9.30 7.84
C ARG A 74 -17.08 9.71 6.77
N THR A 75 -17.52 8.78 5.92
CA THR A 75 -18.52 9.09 4.89
C THR A 75 -19.88 9.43 5.50
N MET A 76 -20.28 8.75 6.57
CA MET A 76 -21.49 9.10 7.33
C MET A 76 -21.40 10.53 7.89
N GLU A 77 -20.29 10.88 8.53
CA GLU A 77 -20.06 12.23 9.08
C GLU A 77 -20.12 13.32 7.99
N GLU A 78 -19.48 13.07 6.83
CA GLU A 78 -19.54 13.96 5.67
C GLU A 78 -20.96 14.14 5.13
N LEU A 79 -21.72 13.05 5.03
CA LEU A 79 -23.11 13.10 4.60
C LEU A 79 -24.00 13.84 5.61
N THR A 80 -23.76 13.65 6.91
CA THR A 80 -24.45 14.40 7.97
C THR A 80 -24.14 15.89 7.89
N GLN A 81 -22.88 16.28 7.67
CA GLN A 81 -22.49 17.69 7.49
C GLN A 81 -23.15 18.30 6.24
N LYS A 82 -23.15 17.58 5.12
CA LYS A 82 -23.84 18.02 3.88
C LYS A 82 -25.34 18.18 4.10
N LEU A 83 -25.97 17.24 4.81
CA LEU A 83 -27.39 17.32 5.13
C LEU A 83 -27.73 18.54 6.00
N ASN A 84 -26.90 18.84 7.00
CA ASN A 84 -27.06 20.01 7.85
C ASN A 84 -26.91 21.31 7.04
N ALA A 85 -25.90 21.41 6.17
CA ALA A 85 -25.70 22.56 5.31
C ALA A 85 -26.87 22.79 4.33
N VAL A 86 -27.42 21.72 3.75
CA VAL A 86 -28.62 21.80 2.90
C VAL A 86 -29.84 22.26 3.69
N THR A 87 -29.99 21.78 4.94
CA THR A 87 -31.09 22.16 5.82
C THR A 87 -31.01 23.63 6.21
N GLU A 88 -29.81 24.11 6.57
CA GLU A 88 -29.56 25.52 6.89
C GLU A 88 -29.79 26.44 5.69
N SER A 89 -29.32 26.05 4.50
CA SER A 89 -29.56 26.79 3.26
C SER A 89 -31.05 26.87 2.92
N LYS A 90 -31.78 25.76 3.08
CA LYS A 90 -33.25 25.75 2.92
C LYS A 90 -33.94 26.70 3.90
N GLU A 91 -33.54 26.70 5.17
CA GLU A 91 -34.09 27.61 6.19
C GLU A 91 -33.83 29.09 5.84
N GLN A 92 -32.63 29.41 5.33
CA GLN A 92 -32.28 30.75 4.87
C GLN A 92 -33.11 31.16 3.65
N ALA A 93 -33.32 30.27 2.68
CA ALA A 93 -34.15 30.53 1.51
C ALA A 93 -35.62 30.78 1.89
N ILE A 94 -36.15 30.05 2.88
CA ILE A 94 -37.49 30.29 3.43
C ILE A 94 -37.58 31.69 4.05
N LYS A 95 -36.61 32.08 4.90
CA LYS A 95 -36.57 33.42 5.51
C LYS A 95 -36.48 34.54 4.47
N GLN A 96 -35.67 34.35 3.43
CA GLN A 96 -35.57 35.32 2.33
C GLN A 96 -36.89 35.45 1.58
N THR A 97 -37.57 34.33 1.32
CA THR A 97 -38.88 34.32 0.66
C THR A 97 -39.96 35.00 1.50
N GLU A 98 -39.98 34.78 2.82
CA GLU A 98 -40.88 35.48 3.73
C GLU A 98 -40.60 36.98 3.79
N SER A 99 -39.32 37.38 3.83
CA SER A 99 -38.94 38.80 3.82
C SER A 99 -39.33 39.50 2.51
N ALA A 100 -39.15 38.83 1.36
CA ALA A 100 -39.57 39.35 0.06
C ALA A 100 -41.11 39.46 -0.03
N LYS A 101 -41.84 38.53 0.58
CA LYS A 101 -43.30 38.59 0.66
C LYS A 101 -43.78 39.78 1.50
N ILE A 102 -43.11 40.08 2.61
CA ILE A 102 -43.42 41.27 3.44
C ILE A 102 -43.14 42.57 2.65
N LEU A 103 -42.01 42.64 1.95
CA LEU A 103 -41.67 43.79 1.11
C LEU A 103 -42.66 43.97 -0.06
N ALA A 104 -43.10 42.88 -0.68
CA ALA A 104 -44.10 42.94 -1.75
C ALA A 104 -45.45 43.48 -1.24
N MET A 105 -45.91 43.06 -0.06
CA MET A 105 -47.13 43.59 0.56
C MET A 105 -46.99 45.09 0.90
N GLN A 106 -45.81 45.55 1.32
CA GLN A 106 -45.53 46.99 1.55
C GLN A 106 -45.52 47.82 0.26
N PHE A 107 -45.03 47.25 -0.85
CA PHE A 107 -45.09 47.88 -2.18
C PHE A 107 -46.51 47.89 -2.77
N GLU A 108 -47.35 46.91 -2.42
CA GLU A 108 -48.76 46.85 -2.83
C GLU A 108 -49.62 47.84 -2.01
N GLU A 109 -49.28 48.09 -0.73
CA GLU A 109 -49.86 49.17 0.09
C GLU A 109 -49.37 50.58 -0.31
N ALA A 110 -48.13 50.72 -0.80
CA ALA A 110 -47.56 52.01 -1.21
C ALA A 110 -47.96 52.48 -2.62
N ASN A 111 -48.67 51.65 -3.40
CA ASN A 111 -49.21 51.99 -4.72
C ASN A 111 -50.73 52.24 -4.68
N SER A 112 -51.14 53.02 -3.69
CA SER A 112 -52.22 53.99 -3.84
C SER A 112 -51.55 55.35 -4.06
N ASP A 113 -51.79 55.94 -5.23
CA ASP A 113 -51.33 57.26 -5.69
C ASP A 113 -49.99 57.28 -6.45
N GLY A 114 -50.08 57.74 -7.69
CA GLY A 114 -49.13 57.41 -8.74
C GLY A 114 -47.95 58.35 -8.89
N PHE A 115 -47.02 57.98 -9.77
CA PHE A 115 -46.26 58.96 -10.55
C PHE A 115 -45.66 58.33 -11.81
N THR A 116 -45.93 58.98 -12.93
CA THR A 116 -45.29 58.81 -14.24
C THR A 116 -43.93 59.49 -14.25
N GLY A 117 -42.88 58.82 -14.75
CA GLY A 117 -41.64 59.53 -15.08
C GLY A 117 -40.41 58.66 -15.18
N THR A 118 -40.13 58.22 -16.41
CA THR A 118 -38.81 58.04 -17.03
C THR A 118 -37.65 57.59 -16.12
N ASN A 119 -37.28 56.31 -16.19
CA ASN A 119 -35.88 55.89 -16.03
C ASN A 119 -35.71 54.46 -16.56
N ASP A 120 -34.77 54.24 -17.48
CA ASP A 120 -34.49 52.91 -18.04
C ASP A 120 -33.66 52.01 -17.10
N SER A 121 -33.33 52.44 -15.88
CA SER A 121 -32.54 51.65 -14.92
C SER A 121 -33.33 50.49 -14.28
N TRP A 122 -34.60 50.70 -13.90
CA TRP A 122 -35.40 49.65 -13.26
C TRP A 122 -35.69 48.49 -14.20
N LYS A 123 -35.78 48.74 -15.52
CA LYS A 123 -35.89 47.69 -16.53
C LYS A 123 -34.63 46.84 -16.59
N GLN A 124 -33.46 47.47 -16.47
CA GLN A 124 -32.19 46.76 -16.45
C GLN A 124 -32.01 45.94 -15.16
N ASP A 125 -32.43 46.48 -14.01
CA ASP A 125 -32.44 45.74 -12.74
C ASP A 125 -33.42 44.56 -12.77
N LEU A 126 -34.61 44.74 -13.37
CA LEU A 126 -35.60 43.68 -13.56
C LEU A 126 -35.11 42.60 -14.53
N GLU A 127 -34.46 42.97 -15.63
CA GLU A 127 -33.87 42.02 -16.58
C GLU A 127 -32.67 41.29 -15.97
N ASN A 128 -31.84 41.96 -15.16
CA ASN A 128 -30.76 41.33 -14.40
C ASN A 128 -31.29 40.33 -13.37
N ALA A 129 -32.31 40.70 -12.59
CA ALA A 129 -32.95 39.79 -11.63
C ALA A 129 -33.55 38.57 -12.35
N ARG A 130 -34.23 38.78 -13.49
CA ARG A 130 -34.77 37.71 -14.33
C ARG A 130 -33.68 36.80 -14.88
N GLY A 131 -32.54 37.35 -15.29
CA GLY A 131 -31.36 36.59 -15.71
C GLY A 131 -30.80 35.73 -14.58
N GLN A 132 -30.68 36.28 -13.37
CA GLN A 132 -30.24 35.54 -12.18
C GLN A 132 -31.23 34.42 -11.81
N TYR A 133 -32.54 34.69 -11.80
CA TYR A 133 -33.56 33.65 -11.58
C TYR A 133 -33.50 32.55 -12.62
N THR A 134 -33.28 32.90 -13.89
CA THR A 134 -33.13 31.91 -14.96
C THR A 134 -31.90 31.04 -14.74
N SER A 135 -30.76 31.63 -14.36
CA SER A 135 -29.54 30.89 -13.98
C SER A 135 -29.79 29.94 -12.81
N LEU A 136 -30.40 30.44 -11.73
CA LEU A 136 -30.71 29.64 -10.54
C LEU A 136 -31.67 28.49 -10.83
N ILE A 137 -32.66 28.68 -11.70
CA ILE A 137 -33.57 27.61 -12.13
C ILE A 137 -32.80 26.55 -12.92
N THR A 138 -31.90 26.96 -13.84
CA THR A 138 -31.08 26.00 -14.58
C THR A 138 -30.12 25.22 -13.68
N GLU A 139 -29.50 25.89 -12.70
CA GLU A 139 -28.64 25.26 -11.69
C GLU A 139 -29.42 24.30 -10.78
N LEU A 140 -30.67 24.64 -10.42
CA LEU A 140 -31.55 23.77 -9.66
C LEU A 140 -31.94 22.52 -10.47
N ASP A 141 -32.21 22.67 -11.76
CA ASP A 141 -32.58 21.56 -12.63
C ASP A 141 -31.39 20.63 -12.91
N THR A 142 -30.17 21.18 -13.08
CA THR A 142 -28.95 20.36 -13.15
C THR A 142 -28.70 19.61 -11.84
N ALA A 143 -28.83 20.28 -10.69
CA ALA A 143 -28.70 19.63 -9.38
C ALA A 143 -29.73 18.50 -9.16
N LYS A 144 -30.98 18.70 -9.59
CA LYS A 144 -32.01 17.63 -9.57
C LYS A 144 -31.69 16.47 -10.50
N GLN A 145 -31.07 16.73 -11.65
CA GLN A 145 -30.65 15.69 -12.57
C GLN A 145 -29.48 14.88 -11.99
N GLU A 146 -28.50 15.54 -11.37
CA GLU A 146 -27.39 14.89 -10.66
C GLU A 146 -27.89 14.05 -9.49
N LEU A 147 -28.86 14.55 -8.71
CA LEU A 147 -29.46 13.78 -7.61
C LEU A 147 -30.14 12.50 -8.11
N ARG A 148 -30.90 12.57 -9.21
CA ARG A 148 -31.53 11.39 -9.82
C ARG A 148 -30.49 10.38 -10.31
N LYS A 149 -29.39 10.87 -10.90
CA LYS A 149 -28.29 10.02 -11.33
C LYS A 149 -27.63 9.31 -10.14
N MET A 150 -27.34 10.04 -9.06
CA MET A 150 -26.78 9.44 -7.84
C MET A 150 -27.72 8.41 -7.20
N GLN A 151 -29.04 8.66 -7.21
CA GLN A 151 -30.01 7.66 -6.75
C GLN A 151 -29.96 6.39 -7.61
N GLN A 152 -29.95 6.52 -8.93
CA GLN A 152 -29.82 5.37 -9.83
C GLN A 152 -28.51 4.60 -9.63
N ASP A 153 -27.39 5.30 -9.44
CA ASP A 153 -26.09 4.69 -9.17
C ASP A 153 -26.08 3.96 -7.82
N CYS A 154 -26.71 4.53 -6.79
CA CYS A 154 -26.90 3.89 -5.49
C CYS A 154 -27.77 2.63 -5.59
N ASP A 155 -28.89 2.70 -6.30
CA ASP A 155 -29.79 1.55 -6.50
C ASP A 155 -29.04 0.42 -7.22
N ALA A 156 -28.33 0.72 -8.32
CA ALA A 156 -27.51 -0.26 -9.04
C ALA A 156 -26.39 -0.86 -8.16
N THR A 157 -25.76 -0.04 -7.32
CA THR A 157 -24.74 -0.52 -6.36
C THR A 157 -25.36 -1.41 -5.28
N THR A 158 -26.58 -1.12 -4.84
CA THR A 158 -27.28 -1.96 -3.87
C THR A 158 -27.71 -3.30 -4.46
N GLU A 159 -28.20 -3.32 -5.70
CA GLU A 159 -28.57 -4.54 -6.42
C GLU A 159 -27.36 -5.45 -6.65
N THR A 160 -26.23 -4.88 -7.11
CA THR A 160 -24.98 -5.64 -7.27
C THR A 160 -24.46 -6.19 -5.95
N ARG A 161 -24.55 -5.42 -4.85
CA ARG A 161 -24.20 -5.91 -3.51
C ARG A 161 -25.11 -7.04 -3.04
N VAL A 162 -26.42 -6.95 -3.29
CA VAL A 162 -27.37 -8.03 -2.96
C VAL A 162 -27.06 -9.30 -3.77
N ALA A 163 -26.74 -9.16 -5.06
CA ALA A 163 -26.34 -10.30 -5.90
C ALA A 163 -25.05 -10.96 -5.38
N ALA A 164 -24.05 -10.17 -5.00
CA ALA A 164 -22.81 -10.67 -4.42
C ALA A 164 -23.02 -11.39 -3.09
N LEU A 165 -23.90 -10.87 -2.23
CA LEU A 165 -24.26 -11.52 -0.96
C LEU A 165 -24.95 -12.87 -1.19
N LYS A 166 -25.89 -12.94 -2.14
CA LYS A 166 -26.54 -14.19 -2.51
C LYS A 166 -25.54 -15.23 -3.02
N GLN A 167 -24.60 -14.81 -3.87
CA GLN A 167 -23.55 -15.70 -4.38
C GLN A 167 -22.62 -16.20 -3.25
N ALA A 168 -22.31 -15.35 -2.27
CA ALA A 168 -21.54 -15.74 -1.09
C ALA A 168 -22.28 -16.75 -0.21
N GLU A 169 -23.59 -16.57 -0.02
CA GLU A 169 -24.44 -17.51 0.72
C GLU A 169 -24.54 -18.87 0.02
N GLU A 170 -24.72 -18.89 -1.31
CA GLU A 170 -24.70 -20.11 -2.12
C GLU A 170 -23.34 -20.84 -2.00
N ALA A 171 -22.22 -20.10 -2.03
CA ALA A 171 -20.88 -20.66 -1.82
C ALA A 171 -20.69 -21.21 -0.40
N GLU A 172 -21.25 -20.56 0.62
CA GLU A 172 -21.21 -21.04 2.00
C GLU A 172 -21.99 -22.35 2.17
N LEU A 173 -23.19 -22.44 1.59
CA LEU A 173 -24.00 -23.66 1.60
C LEU A 173 -23.27 -24.82 0.89
N ALA A 174 -22.64 -24.55 -0.26
CA ALA A 174 -21.83 -25.55 -0.96
C ALA A 174 -20.62 -26.00 -0.11
N ALA A 175 -19.96 -25.07 0.60
CA ALA A 175 -18.87 -25.41 1.51
C ALA A 175 -19.33 -26.28 2.69
N LYS A 176 -20.49 -25.99 3.29
CA LYS A 176 -21.09 -26.82 4.35
C LYS A 176 -21.38 -28.24 3.87
N ALA A 177 -22.01 -28.38 2.71
CA ALA A 177 -22.28 -29.70 2.12
C ALA A 177 -20.99 -30.49 1.86
N ASN A 178 -19.93 -29.82 1.40
CA ASN A 178 -18.62 -30.46 1.21
C ASN A 178 -17.97 -30.89 2.53
N ILE A 179 -18.11 -30.09 3.61
CA ILE A 179 -17.62 -30.47 4.94
C ILE A 179 -18.31 -31.74 5.45
N GLU A 180 -19.63 -31.83 5.29
CA GLU A 180 -20.41 -33.03 5.66
C GLU A 180 -19.94 -34.25 4.87
N LYS A 181 -19.79 -34.11 3.55
CA LYS A 181 -19.30 -35.17 2.67
C LYS A 181 -17.88 -35.64 3.00
N VAL A 182 -16.98 -34.73 3.36
CA VAL A 182 -15.64 -35.07 3.84
C VAL A 182 -15.71 -35.84 5.17
N GLY A 183 -16.65 -35.47 6.04
CA GLY A 183 -16.93 -36.20 7.28
C GLY A 183 -17.41 -37.63 7.04
N GLU A 184 -18.31 -37.85 6.07
CA GLU A 184 -18.78 -39.17 5.66
C GLU A 184 -17.64 -40.02 5.08
N LEU A 185 -16.88 -39.47 4.13
CA LEU A 185 -15.72 -40.16 3.55
C LEU A 185 -14.67 -40.54 4.60
N SER A 186 -14.46 -39.68 5.61
CA SER A 186 -13.54 -39.99 6.72
C SER A 186 -14.02 -41.17 7.57
N LYS A 187 -15.34 -41.30 7.78
CA LYS A 187 -15.94 -42.46 8.47
C LYS A 187 -15.77 -43.74 7.64
N GLU A 188 -16.02 -43.67 6.33
CA GLU A 188 -15.82 -44.81 5.42
C GLU A 188 -14.36 -45.26 5.38
N ILE A 189 -13.40 -44.33 5.28
CA ILE A 189 -11.98 -44.63 5.33
C ILE A 189 -11.61 -45.34 6.65
N SER A 190 -12.15 -44.87 7.77
CA SER A 190 -11.90 -45.49 9.09
C SER A 190 -12.45 -46.93 9.14
N ALA A 191 -13.65 -47.18 8.60
CA ALA A 191 -14.24 -48.51 8.53
C ALA A 191 -13.43 -49.45 7.60
N ILE A 192 -12.95 -48.96 6.46
CA ILE A 192 -12.08 -49.73 5.56
C ILE A 192 -10.74 -50.06 6.23
N GLN A 193 -10.16 -49.13 6.98
CA GLN A 193 -8.93 -49.38 7.74
C GLN A 193 -9.12 -50.44 8.84
N GLU A 194 -10.26 -50.39 9.54
CA GLU A 194 -10.60 -51.40 10.55
C GLU A 194 -10.76 -52.79 9.92
N THR A 195 -11.54 -52.90 8.84
CA THR A 195 -11.73 -54.16 8.12
C THR A 195 -10.42 -54.69 7.52
N LEU A 196 -9.56 -53.83 6.98
CA LEU A 196 -8.22 -54.19 6.53
C LEU A 196 -7.36 -54.74 7.70
N GLY A 197 -7.47 -54.14 8.88
CA GLY A 197 -6.83 -54.64 10.10
C GLY A 197 -7.29 -56.06 10.47
N GLN A 198 -8.61 -56.29 10.43
CA GLN A 198 -9.20 -57.61 10.70
C GLN A 198 -8.76 -58.65 9.67
N VAL A 199 -8.74 -58.30 8.38
CA VAL A 199 -8.27 -59.19 7.31
C VAL A 199 -6.81 -59.57 7.52
N LYS A 200 -5.94 -58.60 7.84
CA LYS A 200 -4.51 -58.88 8.13
C LYS A 200 -4.35 -59.86 9.30
N LEU A 201 -5.13 -59.70 10.36
CA LEU A 201 -5.11 -60.64 11.50
C LEU A 201 -5.58 -62.04 11.08
N ALA A 202 -6.66 -62.13 10.30
CA ALA A 202 -7.17 -63.40 9.78
C ALA A 202 -6.15 -64.09 8.87
N THR A 203 -5.45 -63.35 8.01
CA THR A 203 -4.39 -63.89 7.14
C THR A 203 -3.22 -64.43 7.96
N LEU A 204 -2.75 -63.70 8.97
CA LEU A 204 -1.68 -64.17 9.87
C LEU A 204 -2.10 -65.45 10.61
N HIS A 205 -3.34 -65.51 11.11
CA HIS A 205 -3.88 -66.70 11.76
C HIS A 205 -3.93 -67.89 10.79
N ALA A 206 -4.41 -67.68 9.55
CA ALA A 206 -4.44 -68.73 8.53
C ALA A 206 -3.04 -69.26 8.18
N GLN A 207 -2.04 -68.37 8.07
CA GLN A 207 -0.64 -68.76 7.86
C GLN A 207 -0.08 -69.58 9.03
N GLN A 208 -0.41 -69.20 10.27
CA GLN A 208 0.00 -69.95 11.46
C GLN A 208 -0.61 -71.36 11.49
N GLU A 209 -1.91 -71.50 11.18
CA GLU A 209 -2.58 -72.80 11.09
C GLU A 209 -2.00 -73.64 9.94
N GLN A 210 -1.70 -73.03 8.80
CA GLN A 210 -1.04 -73.73 7.68
C GLN A 210 0.32 -74.29 8.09
N ALA A 211 1.13 -73.52 8.85
CA ALA A 211 2.40 -73.98 9.37
C ALA A 211 2.23 -75.18 10.32
N LYS A 212 1.24 -75.15 11.22
CA LYS A 212 0.92 -76.28 12.11
C LYS A 212 0.56 -77.54 11.30
N ILE A 213 -0.33 -77.42 10.31
CA ILE A 213 -0.74 -78.53 9.44
C ILE A 213 0.48 -79.13 8.71
N PHE A 214 1.40 -78.31 8.22
CA PHE A 214 2.63 -78.78 7.59
C PHE A 214 3.50 -79.61 8.53
N THR A 215 3.67 -79.16 9.78
CA THR A 215 4.44 -79.92 10.78
C THR A 215 3.79 -81.25 11.13
N GLU A 216 2.47 -81.28 11.28
CA GLU A 216 1.72 -82.52 11.55
C GLU A 216 1.82 -83.52 10.39
N LYS A 217 1.65 -83.04 9.15
CA LYS A 217 1.80 -83.85 7.92
C LYS A 217 3.20 -84.46 7.81
N ASP A 218 4.25 -83.72 8.19
CA ASP A 218 5.62 -84.23 8.15
C ASP A 218 5.85 -85.35 9.19
N VAL A 219 5.28 -85.21 10.39
CA VAL A 219 5.30 -86.26 11.42
C VAL A 219 4.57 -87.52 10.93
N GLN A 220 3.39 -87.38 10.35
CA GLN A 220 2.64 -88.52 9.77
C GLN A 220 3.41 -89.23 8.65
N ARG A 221 4.05 -88.46 7.76
CA ARG A 221 4.86 -89.02 6.66
C ARG A 221 6.04 -89.84 7.19
N LYS A 222 6.72 -89.35 8.23
CA LYS A 222 7.83 -90.09 8.88
C LYS A 222 7.35 -91.39 9.51
N ALA A 223 6.19 -91.39 10.17
CA ALA A 223 5.61 -92.60 10.75
C ALA A 223 5.27 -93.66 9.68
N CYS A 224 4.63 -93.25 8.59
CA CYS A 224 4.25 -94.17 7.49
C CYS A 224 5.48 -94.78 6.77
N LYS A 225 6.56 -94.00 6.64
CA LYS A 225 7.82 -94.50 6.09
C LYS A 225 8.44 -95.60 6.97
N ALA A 226 8.40 -95.44 8.29
CA ALA A 226 8.93 -96.43 9.22
C ALA A 226 8.15 -97.76 9.17
N THR A 227 6.82 -97.70 9.08
CA THR A 227 5.98 -98.91 8.97
C THR A 227 6.19 -99.67 7.66
N LEU A 228 6.47 -98.95 6.56
CA LEU A 228 6.81 -99.56 5.26
C LEU A 228 8.18 -100.26 5.30
N GLU A 229 9.19 -99.64 5.91
CA GLU A 229 10.52 -100.24 6.05
C GLU A 229 10.51 -101.48 6.97
N GLU A 230 9.63 -101.51 7.96
CA GLU A 230 9.44 -102.67 8.85
C GLU A 230 8.79 -103.86 8.12
N SER A 231 7.73 -103.63 7.34
CA SER A 231 7.08 -104.70 6.57
C SER A 231 7.97 -105.26 5.45
N ALA A 232 8.81 -104.42 4.82
CA ALA A 232 9.79 -104.88 3.84
C ALA A 232 10.86 -105.82 4.44
N LYS A 233 11.26 -105.61 5.70
CA LYS A 233 12.19 -106.50 6.41
C LYS A 233 11.56 -107.87 6.71
N GLN A 234 10.28 -107.88 7.08
CA GLN A 234 9.51 -109.11 7.30
C GLN A 234 9.37 -109.94 6.01
N LEU A 235 9.24 -109.28 4.87
CA LEU A 235 9.18 -109.93 3.54
C LEU A 235 10.53 -110.57 3.14
N LEU A 236 11.64 -109.94 3.52
CA LEU A 236 12.99 -110.48 3.30
C LEU A 236 13.34 -111.67 4.20
N THR A 237 12.76 -111.76 5.39
CA THR A 237 12.91 -112.92 6.28
C THR A 237 12.12 -114.13 5.78
N LEU A 238 10.92 -113.91 5.23
CA LEU A 238 10.07 -114.98 4.70
C LEU A 238 10.63 -115.64 3.42
N LYS A 239 11.52 -114.94 2.71
CA LYS A 239 12.13 -115.39 1.45
C LYS A 239 13.33 -116.34 1.64
N LYS A 240 13.80 -116.58 2.87
CA LYS A 240 15.02 -117.35 3.17
C LYS A 240 14.79 -118.80 3.62
N GLU A 241 13.56 -119.32 3.57
CA GLU A 241 13.18 -120.62 4.19
C GLU A 241 12.74 -121.74 3.20
N PHE A 242 13.35 -121.90 2.02
CA PHE A 242 13.03 -123.03 1.10
C PHE A 242 14.27 -123.84 0.68
N ASP A 243 14.22 -125.16 0.84
CA ASP A 243 15.32 -126.12 0.61
C ASP A 243 14.90 -127.25 -0.39
N PRO A 244 15.71 -127.66 -1.40
CA PRO A 244 15.23 -128.36 -2.60
C PRO A 244 15.84 -129.75 -2.86
N GLU A 245 15.84 -130.68 -1.87
CA GLU A 245 16.49 -132.01 -2.05
C GLU A 245 15.60 -133.25 -1.80
N MET A 246 14.32 -133.09 -1.46
CA MET A 246 13.42 -134.22 -1.11
C MET A 246 12.43 -134.63 -2.21
N ILE A 247 12.55 -134.08 -3.43
CA ILE A 247 11.51 -134.23 -4.47
C ILE A 247 11.81 -135.39 -5.44
N GLN A 248 13.06 -135.82 -5.58
CA GLN A 248 13.48 -136.72 -6.66
C GLN A 248 13.21 -138.22 -6.48
N ASN A 249 12.55 -138.68 -5.40
CA ASN A 249 12.38 -140.12 -5.15
C ASN A 249 10.90 -140.59 -5.03
N LEU A 250 9.93 -139.69 -5.19
CA LEU A 250 8.49 -140.03 -5.11
C LEU A 250 7.77 -139.94 -6.46
N GLU A 251 8.57 -139.97 -7.53
CA GLU A 251 8.22 -140.63 -8.79
C GLU A 251 8.20 -142.16 -8.64
N ALA A 252 8.27 -142.68 -7.40
CA ALA A 252 7.67 -143.95 -6.99
C ALA A 252 6.13 -143.89 -7.10
N GLN A 253 5.70 -143.46 -8.28
CA GLN A 253 4.87 -144.23 -9.17
C GLN A 253 3.40 -144.24 -8.79
N LEU A 254 2.66 -143.60 -9.68
CA LEU A 254 1.33 -144.02 -10.10
C LEU A 254 0.16 -143.84 -9.10
N ALA A 255 0.37 -143.55 -7.82
CA ALA A 255 -0.63 -142.81 -7.03
C ALA A 255 -0.63 -141.31 -7.44
N GLU A 256 0.57 -140.89 -7.84
CA GLU A 256 0.95 -139.68 -8.53
C GLU A 256 0.01 -139.28 -9.68
N THR A 257 -0.55 -140.18 -10.50
CA THR A 257 -1.39 -139.78 -11.63
C THR A 257 -2.82 -139.34 -11.26
N GLY A 258 -3.35 -139.79 -10.11
CA GLY A 258 -4.67 -139.41 -9.60
C GLY A 258 -4.64 -138.11 -8.78
N GLU A 259 -3.63 -137.97 -7.92
CA GLU A 259 -3.34 -136.70 -7.24
C GLU A 259 -2.78 -135.64 -8.20
N GLN A 260 -2.09 -135.99 -9.30
CA GLN A 260 -1.64 -135.05 -10.33
C GLN A 260 -2.80 -134.31 -10.99
N ILE A 261 -3.96 -134.93 -11.22
CA ILE A 261 -5.14 -134.24 -11.78
C ILE A 261 -5.76 -133.29 -10.75
N GLY A 262 -5.81 -133.71 -9.47
CA GLY A 262 -6.28 -132.87 -8.37
C GLY A 262 -5.32 -131.71 -8.05
N SER A 263 -4.01 -131.94 -8.12
CA SER A 263 -2.95 -130.97 -7.87
C SER A 263 -2.71 -130.04 -9.07
N LEU A 264 -2.84 -130.50 -10.33
CA LEU A 264 -2.90 -129.65 -11.51
C LEU A 264 -4.10 -128.72 -11.47
N LYS A 265 -5.27 -129.21 -11.04
CA LYS A 265 -6.46 -128.36 -10.90
C LYS A 265 -6.31 -127.34 -9.78
N LYS A 266 -5.71 -127.72 -8.65
CA LYS A 266 -5.39 -126.82 -7.51
C LYS A 266 -4.27 -125.82 -7.83
N GLN A 267 -3.24 -126.23 -8.56
CA GLN A 267 -2.18 -125.36 -9.07
C GLN A 267 -2.71 -124.44 -10.17
N MET A 268 -3.59 -124.91 -11.05
CA MET A 268 -4.26 -124.08 -12.05
C MET A 268 -5.21 -123.07 -11.39
N GLU A 269 -5.93 -123.43 -10.33
CA GLU A 269 -6.71 -122.48 -9.53
C GLU A 269 -5.83 -121.51 -8.73
N SER A 270 -4.68 -121.96 -8.21
CA SER A 270 -3.71 -121.12 -7.50
C SER A 270 -2.97 -120.15 -8.42
N VAL A 271 -2.57 -120.58 -9.62
CA VAL A 271 -1.95 -119.73 -10.65
C VAL A 271 -2.99 -118.77 -11.20
N LYS A 272 -4.22 -119.23 -11.47
CA LYS A 272 -5.31 -118.32 -11.84
C LYS A 272 -5.61 -117.31 -10.73
N ALA A 273 -5.56 -117.69 -9.46
CA ALA A 273 -5.75 -116.76 -8.35
C ALA A 273 -4.58 -115.75 -8.25
N SER A 274 -3.33 -116.21 -8.44
CA SER A 274 -2.13 -115.35 -8.44
C SER A 274 -2.12 -114.39 -9.65
N ASP A 275 -2.47 -114.88 -10.84
CA ASP A 275 -2.56 -114.07 -12.05
C ASP A 275 -3.69 -113.05 -11.94
N LEU A 276 -4.85 -113.46 -11.39
CA LEU A 276 -5.99 -112.57 -11.21
C LEU A 276 -5.72 -111.53 -10.10
N GLU A 277 -4.98 -111.89 -9.05
CA GLU A 277 -4.49 -110.94 -8.04
C GLU A 277 -3.44 -109.99 -8.61
N SER A 278 -2.50 -110.47 -9.43
CA SER A 278 -1.53 -109.61 -10.12
C SER A 278 -2.20 -108.66 -11.11
N VAL A 279 -3.21 -109.12 -11.84
CA VAL A 279 -4.01 -108.24 -12.71
C VAL A 279 -4.77 -107.24 -11.86
N ARG A 280 -5.33 -107.66 -10.71
CA ARG A 280 -6.03 -106.78 -9.78
C ARG A 280 -5.12 -105.69 -9.22
N THR A 281 -3.91 -106.02 -8.78
CA THR A 281 -2.94 -105.03 -8.28
C THR A 281 -2.51 -104.07 -9.37
N VAL A 282 -2.23 -104.56 -10.58
CA VAL A 282 -1.87 -103.71 -11.73
C VAL A 282 -3.05 -102.80 -12.14
N THR A 283 -4.29 -103.29 -12.09
CA THR A 283 -5.46 -102.44 -12.36
C THR A 283 -5.66 -101.36 -11.31
N LEU A 284 -5.41 -101.65 -10.03
CA LEU A 284 -5.47 -100.66 -8.95
C LEU A 284 -4.38 -99.60 -9.10
N GLU A 285 -3.14 -100.00 -9.40
CA GLU A 285 -2.03 -99.08 -9.68
C GLU A 285 -2.30 -98.23 -10.93
N LEU A 286 -2.90 -98.81 -11.97
CA LEU A 286 -3.32 -98.09 -13.17
C LEU A 286 -4.41 -97.06 -12.86
N ASP A 287 -5.41 -97.42 -12.06
CA ASP A 287 -6.48 -96.51 -11.64
C ASP A 287 -5.93 -95.38 -10.74
N ASP A 288 -5.00 -95.68 -9.84
CA ASP A 288 -4.31 -94.68 -9.01
C ASP A 288 -3.43 -93.73 -9.84
N ALA A 289 -2.69 -94.26 -10.83
CA ALA A 289 -1.92 -93.47 -11.78
C ALA A 289 -2.82 -92.58 -12.63
N LYS A 290 -3.97 -93.10 -13.07
CA LYS A 290 -4.97 -92.35 -13.85
C LYS A 290 -5.61 -91.24 -13.02
N GLY A 291 -5.90 -91.50 -11.75
CA GLY A 291 -6.36 -90.49 -10.80
C GLY A 291 -5.33 -89.39 -10.55
N SER A 292 -4.06 -89.77 -10.43
CA SER A 292 -2.94 -88.82 -10.26
C SER A 292 -2.74 -87.97 -11.52
N LEU A 293 -2.79 -88.57 -12.71
CA LEU A 293 -2.70 -87.85 -13.99
C LEU A 293 -3.84 -86.83 -14.16
N LYS A 294 -5.07 -87.19 -13.76
CA LYS A 294 -6.21 -86.28 -13.81
C LYS A 294 -6.00 -85.06 -12.91
N LYS A 295 -5.49 -85.24 -11.68
CA LYS A 295 -5.15 -84.13 -10.78
C LYS A 295 -4.09 -83.21 -11.37
N VAL A 296 -3.04 -83.77 -11.99
CA VAL A 296 -2.00 -82.98 -12.67
C VAL A 296 -2.60 -82.17 -13.83
N ALA A 297 -3.52 -82.74 -14.61
CA ALA A 297 -4.19 -82.01 -15.69
C ALA A 297 -5.11 -80.88 -15.16
N GLU A 298 -5.79 -81.10 -14.03
CA GLU A 298 -6.58 -80.06 -13.35
C GLU A 298 -5.70 -78.92 -12.81
N GLU A 299 -4.53 -79.24 -12.24
CA GLU A 299 -3.52 -78.28 -11.79
C GLU A 299 -2.92 -77.50 -12.97
N GLU A 300 -2.58 -78.16 -14.08
CA GLU A 300 -2.11 -77.51 -15.31
C GLU A 300 -3.14 -76.51 -15.83
N SER A 301 -4.41 -76.90 -15.92
CA SER A 301 -5.49 -76.01 -16.34
C SER A 301 -5.64 -74.80 -15.40
N SER A 302 -5.52 -75.03 -14.09
CA SER A 302 -5.58 -73.96 -13.09
C SER A 302 -4.40 -72.98 -13.21
N LEU A 303 -3.18 -73.49 -13.36
CA LEU A 303 -1.98 -72.68 -13.58
C LEU A 303 -2.06 -71.90 -14.89
N GLN A 304 -2.56 -72.51 -15.95
CA GLN A 304 -2.73 -71.86 -17.25
C GLN A 304 -3.74 -70.70 -17.16
N SER A 305 -4.83 -70.88 -16.40
CA SER A 305 -5.79 -69.80 -16.13
C SER A 305 -5.19 -68.64 -15.33
N LEU A 306 -4.33 -68.94 -14.34
CA LEU A 306 -3.63 -67.94 -13.55
C LEU A 306 -2.62 -67.16 -14.40
N VAL A 307 -1.86 -67.86 -15.25
CA VAL A 307 -0.91 -67.21 -16.18
C VAL A 307 -1.65 -66.26 -17.13
N GLU A 308 -2.81 -66.66 -17.65
CA GLU A 308 -3.59 -65.79 -18.54
C GLU A 308 -4.13 -64.56 -17.78
N SER A 309 -4.61 -64.74 -16.55
CA SER A 309 -5.00 -63.62 -15.68
C SER A 309 -3.84 -62.65 -15.42
N LEU A 310 -2.64 -63.18 -15.12
CA LEU A 310 -1.44 -62.36 -14.87
C LEU A 310 -0.96 -61.63 -16.12
N LYS A 311 -1.12 -62.20 -17.32
CA LYS A 311 -0.82 -61.49 -18.57
C LYS A 311 -1.74 -60.30 -18.78
N VAL A 312 -3.05 -60.48 -18.54
CA VAL A 312 -4.02 -59.38 -18.64
C VAL A 312 -3.69 -58.28 -17.63
N GLU A 313 -3.36 -58.65 -16.39
CA GLU A 313 -2.96 -57.69 -15.36
C GLU A 313 -1.66 -56.95 -15.74
N LEU A 314 -0.68 -57.65 -16.32
CA LEU A 314 0.56 -57.02 -16.81
C LEU A 314 0.29 -56.01 -17.93
N GLU A 315 -0.58 -56.34 -18.90
CA GLU A 315 -0.95 -55.39 -19.96
C GLU A 315 -1.73 -54.19 -19.42
N ASN A 316 -2.61 -54.39 -18.42
CA ASN A 316 -3.29 -53.30 -17.73
C ASN A 316 -2.29 -52.37 -17.00
N VAL A 317 -1.34 -52.93 -16.26
CA VAL A 317 -0.29 -52.16 -15.56
C VAL A 317 0.58 -51.38 -16.56
N LYS A 318 0.92 -51.97 -17.71
CA LYS A 318 1.66 -51.25 -18.77
C LYS A 318 0.87 -50.06 -19.30
N LYS A 319 -0.44 -50.24 -19.51
CA LYS A 319 -1.33 -49.16 -19.95
C LYS A 319 -1.41 -48.04 -18.91
N GLU A 320 -1.67 -48.38 -17.65
CA GLU A 320 -1.70 -47.41 -16.54
C GLU A 320 -0.37 -46.64 -16.40
N HIS A 321 0.77 -47.33 -16.54
CA HIS A 321 2.08 -46.68 -16.53
C HIS A 321 2.24 -45.69 -17.69
N SER A 322 1.76 -46.03 -18.89
CA SER A 322 1.80 -45.11 -20.04
C SER A 322 0.92 -43.87 -19.83
N GLU A 323 -0.27 -44.04 -19.26
CA GLU A 323 -1.19 -42.93 -18.93
C GLU A 323 -0.61 -42.04 -17.83
N LEU A 324 0.00 -42.63 -16.80
CA LEU A 324 0.69 -41.87 -15.74
C LEU A 324 1.86 -41.07 -16.28
N LYS A 325 2.64 -41.63 -17.21
CA LYS A 325 3.76 -40.94 -17.83
C LYS A 325 3.31 -39.74 -18.68
N GLU A 326 2.18 -39.87 -19.39
CA GLU A 326 1.57 -38.76 -20.12
C GLU A 326 1.09 -37.66 -19.15
N LYS A 327 0.41 -38.06 -18.08
CA LYS A 327 -0.03 -37.12 -17.02
C LYS A 327 1.14 -36.41 -16.35
N GLU A 328 2.24 -37.10 -16.10
CA GLU A 328 3.48 -36.51 -15.57
C GLU A 328 4.00 -35.41 -16.51
N ALA A 329 4.12 -35.71 -17.82
CA ALA A 329 4.58 -34.74 -18.81
C ALA A 329 3.63 -33.52 -18.93
N GLU A 330 2.30 -33.73 -18.88
CA GLU A 330 1.32 -32.64 -18.83
C GLU A 330 1.52 -31.75 -17.59
N THR A 331 1.70 -32.36 -16.42
CA THR A 331 1.93 -31.60 -15.18
C THR A 331 3.25 -30.84 -15.20
N GLU A 332 4.32 -31.43 -15.75
CA GLU A 332 5.61 -30.76 -15.93
C GLU A 332 5.50 -29.55 -16.86
N ALA A 333 4.75 -29.68 -17.96
CA ALA A 333 4.47 -28.56 -18.86
C ALA A 333 3.68 -27.43 -18.17
N ILE A 334 2.68 -27.77 -17.34
CA ILE A 334 1.92 -26.80 -16.54
C ILE A 334 2.84 -26.09 -15.53
N VAL A 335 3.67 -26.85 -14.81
CA VAL A 335 4.64 -26.29 -13.85
C VAL A 335 5.62 -25.35 -14.55
N GLY A 336 6.13 -25.72 -15.73
CA GLY A 336 6.96 -24.86 -16.57
C GLY A 336 6.26 -23.56 -16.97
N ASN A 337 5.00 -23.63 -17.41
CA ASN A 337 4.20 -22.46 -17.76
C ASN A 337 4.00 -21.51 -16.56
N LEU A 338 3.63 -22.08 -15.41
CA LEU A 338 3.45 -21.33 -14.16
C LEU A 338 4.76 -20.66 -13.72
N HIS A 339 5.90 -21.35 -13.86
CA HIS A 339 7.21 -20.78 -13.54
C HIS A 339 7.58 -19.59 -14.44
N VAL A 340 7.27 -19.67 -15.74
CA VAL A 340 7.47 -18.56 -16.67
C VAL A 340 6.57 -17.37 -16.29
N LYS A 341 5.29 -17.61 -16.00
CA LYS A 341 4.36 -16.56 -15.53
C LYS A 341 4.83 -15.91 -14.24
N LEU A 342 5.30 -16.71 -13.28
CA LEU A 342 5.84 -16.22 -12.01
C LEU A 342 7.07 -15.34 -12.23
N ARG A 343 8.01 -15.76 -13.07
CA ARG A 343 9.20 -14.95 -13.42
C ARG A 343 8.83 -13.65 -14.10
N LYS A 344 7.87 -13.69 -15.04
CA LYS A 344 7.37 -12.50 -15.73
C LYS A 344 6.75 -11.50 -14.74
N SER A 345 5.81 -11.97 -13.90
CA SER A 345 5.17 -11.16 -12.87
C SER A 345 6.19 -10.59 -11.87
N LYS A 346 7.21 -11.37 -11.50
CA LYS A 346 8.30 -10.89 -10.64
C LYS A 346 9.09 -9.75 -11.30
N SER A 347 9.43 -9.88 -12.59
CA SER A 347 10.14 -8.81 -13.31
C SER A 347 9.29 -7.56 -13.51
N GLU A 348 7.99 -7.71 -13.75
CA GLU A 348 7.04 -6.59 -13.85
C GLU A 348 6.89 -5.88 -12.51
N LEU A 349 6.80 -6.62 -11.40
CA LEU A 349 6.76 -6.06 -10.05
C LEU A 349 8.03 -5.29 -9.71
N GLU A 350 9.21 -5.83 -10.05
CA GLU A 350 10.48 -5.15 -9.84
C GLU A 350 10.57 -3.85 -10.63
N ALA A 351 10.11 -3.85 -11.90
CA ALA A 351 10.02 -2.63 -12.70
C ALA A 351 9.07 -1.60 -12.07
N CYS A 352 7.87 -2.01 -11.63
CA CYS A 352 6.93 -1.14 -10.94
C CYS A 352 7.50 -0.53 -9.66
N LEU A 353 8.21 -1.31 -8.84
CA LEU A 353 8.85 -0.80 -7.62
C LEU A 353 9.93 0.25 -7.92
N THR A 354 10.73 0.05 -8.97
CA THR A 354 11.71 1.07 -9.37
C THR A 354 11.03 2.36 -9.81
N GLU A 355 9.90 2.28 -10.50
CA GLU A 355 9.17 3.45 -10.95
C GLU A 355 8.45 4.17 -9.80
N GLU A 356 7.84 3.40 -8.87
CA GLU A 356 7.28 3.94 -7.63
C GLU A 356 8.34 4.70 -6.83
N SER A 357 9.55 4.14 -6.69
CA SER A 357 10.63 4.79 -5.95
C SER A 357 11.04 6.15 -6.55
N LYS A 358 11.04 6.27 -7.89
CA LYS A 358 11.30 7.54 -8.58
C LYS A 358 10.16 8.54 -8.39
N ALA A 359 8.92 8.09 -8.56
CA ALA A 359 7.74 8.92 -8.38
C ALA A 359 7.63 9.43 -6.94
N ARG A 360 7.94 8.57 -5.96
CA ARG A 360 8.01 8.94 -4.54
C ARG A 360 9.11 9.99 -4.29
N GLY A 361 10.31 9.80 -4.86
CA GLY A 361 11.37 10.80 -4.76
C GLY A 361 10.97 12.17 -5.30
N ALA A 362 10.30 12.22 -6.46
CA ALA A 362 9.77 13.46 -7.03
C ALA A 362 8.66 14.09 -6.15
N SER A 363 7.80 13.26 -5.56
CA SER A 363 6.77 13.72 -4.61
C SER A 363 7.40 14.31 -3.34
N ASP A 364 8.42 13.66 -2.78
CA ASP A 364 9.12 14.14 -1.59
C ASP A 364 9.82 15.49 -1.86
N GLU A 365 10.40 15.68 -3.05
CA GLU A 365 10.96 16.97 -3.48
C GLU A 365 9.87 18.04 -3.64
N MET A 366 8.71 17.69 -4.20
CA MET A 366 7.56 18.60 -4.30
C MET A 366 7.03 19.02 -2.91
N ILE A 367 6.98 18.08 -1.95
CA ILE A 367 6.60 18.40 -0.57
C ILE A 367 7.62 19.35 0.07
N ALA A 368 8.91 19.10 -0.10
CA ALA A 368 9.96 19.97 0.44
C ALA A 368 9.89 21.40 -0.13
N THR A 369 9.65 21.54 -1.44
CA THR A 369 9.49 22.85 -2.08
C THR A 369 8.23 23.57 -1.62
N LEU A 370 7.11 22.87 -1.42
CA LEU A 370 5.89 23.45 -0.84
C LEU A 370 6.12 23.93 0.59
N GLN A 371 6.79 23.14 1.43
CA GLN A 371 7.13 23.55 2.80
C GLN A 371 8.01 24.80 2.83
N LEU A 372 8.99 24.88 1.91
CA LEU A 372 9.85 26.06 1.77
C LEU A 372 9.04 27.30 1.36
N LEU A 373 8.13 27.16 0.41
CA LEU A 373 7.25 28.27 -0.03
C LEU A 373 6.30 28.71 1.09
N VAL A 374 5.77 27.78 1.89
CA VAL A 374 4.96 28.11 3.07
C VAL A 374 5.78 28.92 4.08
N LEU A 375 7.03 28.52 4.35
CA LEU A 375 7.91 29.25 5.25
C LEU A 375 8.20 30.67 4.71
N GLU A 376 8.52 30.78 3.42
CA GLU A 376 8.82 32.07 2.76
C GLU A 376 7.61 33.02 2.78
N THR A 377 6.41 32.50 2.49
CA THR A 377 5.18 33.29 2.56
C THR A 377 4.81 33.70 3.99
N GLU A 378 5.04 32.84 4.98
CA GLU A 378 4.83 33.18 6.38
C GLU A 378 5.80 34.28 6.85
N ASN A 379 7.06 34.21 6.42
CA ASN A 379 8.06 35.24 6.70
C ASN A 379 7.69 36.57 6.05
N ALA A 380 7.33 36.56 4.75
CA ALA A 380 6.87 37.77 4.05
C ALA A 380 5.62 38.39 4.72
N ARG A 381 4.72 37.57 5.25
CA ARG A 381 3.55 38.04 6.02
C ARG A 381 3.97 38.70 7.34
N LYS A 382 4.92 38.11 8.08
CA LYS A 382 5.45 38.70 9.32
C LYS A 382 6.11 40.06 9.04
N GLU A 383 6.96 40.13 8.02
CA GLU A 383 7.58 41.38 7.60
C GLU A 383 6.54 42.44 7.20
N ALA A 384 5.48 42.05 6.49
CA ALA A 384 4.40 42.97 6.13
C ALA A 384 3.63 43.49 7.35
N GLU A 385 3.36 42.65 8.35
CA GLU A 385 2.69 43.07 9.59
C GLU A 385 3.59 44.02 10.40
N GLU A 386 4.88 43.73 10.52
CA GLU A 386 5.85 44.63 11.16
C GLU A 386 5.92 46.01 10.46
N MET A 387 5.85 46.02 9.12
CA MET A 387 5.83 47.27 8.35
C MET A 387 4.53 48.04 8.55
N LYS A 388 3.40 47.34 8.67
CA LYS A 388 2.11 47.95 8.98
C LYS A 388 2.10 48.58 10.38
N ASP A 389 2.64 47.89 11.37
CA ASP A 389 2.75 48.41 12.74
C ASP A 389 3.59 49.70 12.77
N LYS A 390 4.75 49.69 12.10
CA LYS A 390 5.60 50.89 11.93
C LYS A 390 4.87 52.03 11.22
N ALA A 391 4.10 51.72 10.17
CA ALA A 391 3.32 52.73 9.46
C ALA A 391 2.22 53.34 10.35
N GLU A 392 1.58 52.54 11.21
CA GLU A 392 0.58 53.03 12.16
C GLU A 392 1.23 53.92 13.25
N GLU A 393 2.41 53.55 13.74
CA GLU A 393 3.19 54.36 14.68
C GLU A 393 3.56 55.72 14.07
N LEU A 394 4.12 55.73 12.86
CA LEU A 394 4.44 56.97 12.13
C LEU A 394 3.19 57.82 11.87
N LYS A 395 2.03 57.20 11.62
CA LYS A 395 0.77 57.92 11.47
C LYS A 395 0.32 58.58 12.78
N LYS A 396 0.48 57.91 13.92
CA LYS A 396 0.18 58.48 15.25
C LYS A 396 1.11 59.65 15.54
N GLU A 397 2.40 59.53 15.24
CA GLU A 397 3.38 60.60 15.37
C GLU A 397 3.04 61.80 14.45
N ALA A 398 2.65 61.54 13.20
CA ALA A 398 2.23 62.58 12.26
C ALA A 398 0.96 63.34 12.72
N GLU A 399 -0.03 62.65 13.28
CA GLU A 399 -1.21 63.33 13.83
C GLU A 399 -0.87 64.11 15.12
N ALA A 400 0.02 63.60 15.97
CA ALA A 400 0.49 64.32 17.16
C ALA A 400 1.29 65.58 16.81
N THR A 401 2.14 65.54 15.79
CA THR A 401 2.87 66.72 15.30
C THR A 401 1.93 67.75 14.68
N LYS A 402 0.88 67.30 13.98
CA LYS A 402 -0.16 68.17 13.42
C LYS A 402 -1.03 68.84 14.49
N THR A 403 -1.37 68.16 15.58
CA THR A 403 -2.07 68.81 16.71
C THR A 403 -1.16 69.84 17.39
N ALA A 404 0.11 69.49 17.64
CA ALA A 404 1.08 70.43 18.20
C ALA A 404 1.28 71.66 17.30
N LEU A 405 1.32 71.48 15.97
CA LEU A 405 1.38 72.58 15.01
C LEU A 405 0.15 73.50 15.11
N LYS A 406 -1.07 72.95 15.13
CA LYS A 406 -2.30 73.75 15.29
C LYS A 406 -2.31 74.54 16.60
N GLU A 407 -1.83 73.95 17.69
CA GLU A 407 -1.70 74.67 18.96
C GLU A 407 -0.67 75.80 18.86
N ALA A 408 0.47 75.56 18.21
CA ALA A 408 1.49 76.59 18.00
C ALA A 408 0.97 77.74 17.11
N GLU A 409 0.22 77.44 16.04
CA GLU A 409 -0.45 78.43 15.19
C GLU A 409 -1.47 79.27 15.97
N GLN A 410 -2.24 78.64 16.86
CA GLN A 410 -3.19 79.37 17.71
C GLN A 410 -2.46 80.30 18.69
N ARG A 411 -1.39 79.82 19.33
CA ARG A 411 -0.55 80.65 20.23
C ARG A 411 0.07 81.83 19.48
N LEU A 412 0.54 81.61 18.24
CA LEU A 412 1.07 82.68 17.39
C LEU A 412 0.01 83.73 17.06
N ARG A 413 -1.23 83.31 16.74
CA ARG A 413 -2.33 84.24 16.47
C ARG A 413 -2.63 85.14 17.67
N VAL A 414 -2.71 84.55 18.87
CA VAL A 414 -2.90 85.30 20.12
C VAL A 414 -1.76 86.29 20.33
N ALA A 415 -0.50 85.86 20.17
CA ALA A 415 0.65 86.74 20.32
C ALA A 415 0.67 87.91 19.30
N LEU A 416 0.15 87.69 18.07
CA LEU A 416 0.00 88.76 17.08
C LEU A 416 -1.09 89.76 17.48
N GLU A 417 -2.24 89.31 17.96
CA GLU A 417 -3.31 90.17 18.47
C GLU A 417 -2.82 91.01 19.67
N GLU A 418 -2.11 90.39 20.61
CA GLU A 418 -1.49 91.08 21.75
C GLU A 418 -0.44 92.11 21.29
N ALA A 419 0.37 91.80 20.27
CA ALA A 419 1.34 92.73 19.71
C ALA A 419 0.69 93.91 19.00
N GLU A 420 -0.43 93.69 18.31
CA GLU A 420 -1.25 94.75 17.71
C GLU A 420 -1.89 95.65 18.77
N GLU A 421 -2.44 95.07 19.84
CA GLU A 421 -2.97 95.82 20.98
C GLU A 421 -1.88 96.65 21.65
N ALA A 422 -0.70 96.07 21.90
CA ALA A 422 0.45 96.78 22.44
C ALA A 422 0.88 97.95 21.54
N LYS A 423 0.84 97.78 20.21
CA LYS A 423 1.13 98.85 19.24
C LYS A 423 0.07 99.95 19.26
N MET A 424 -1.21 99.60 19.40
CA MET A 424 -2.29 100.60 19.55
C MET A 424 -2.15 101.37 20.86
N ALA A 425 -1.81 100.69 21.96
CA ALA A 425 -1.51 101.32 23.25
C ALA A 425 -0.28 102.24 23.15
N GLU A 426 0.77 101.84 22.42
CA GLU A 426 1.93 102.68 22.12
C GLU A 426 1.53 103.96 21.37
N VAL A 427 0.72 103.86 20.31
CA VAL A 427 0.23 105.03 19.56
C VAL A 427 -0.60 105.95 20.44
N ASN A 428 -1.48 105.41 21.29
CA ASN A 428 -2.27 106.19 22.23
C ASN A 428 -1.38 106.91 23.26
N ALA A 429 -0.38 106.22 23.82
CA ALA A 429 0.58 106.82 24.74
C ALA A 429 1.41 107.93 24.05
N LEU A 430 1.81 107.72 22.79
CA LEU A 430 2.49 108.75 22.00
C LEU A 430 1.60 109.97 21.72
N ASP A 431 0.30 109.77 21.46
CA ASP A 431 -0.65 110.88 21.26
C ASP A 431 -0.94 111.63 22.56
N GLU A 432 -1.04 110.92 23.70
CA GLU A 432 -1.10 111.57 25.03
C GLU A 432 0.16 112.39 25.32
N ILE A 433 1.35 111.84 25.04
CA ILE A 433 2.61 112.57 25.17
C ILE A 433 2.59 113.82 24.28
N LYS A 434 2.13 113.69 23.02
CA LYS A 434 2.01 114.81 22.09
C LYS A 434 1.04 115.87 22.62
N ASN A 435 -0.16 115.49 23.05
CA ASN A 435 -1.17 116.40 23.63
C ASN A 435 -0.66 117.09 24.91
N LEU A 436 0.02 116.38 25.80
CA LEU A 436 0.67 116.96 26.98
C LEU A 436 1.79 117.91 26.60
N SER A 437 2.59 117.56 25.58
CA SER A 437 3.64 118.44 25.07
C SER A 437 3.05 119.72 24.50
N GLU A 438 2.03 119.64 23.63
CA GLU A 438 1.32 120.78 23.03
C GLU A 438 0.61 121.63 24.08
N ARG A 439 -0.01 121.01 25.11
CA ARG A 439 -0.58 121.73 26.25
C ARG A 439 0.49 122.41 27.09
N THR A 440 1.69 121.82 27.20
CA THR A 440 2.84 122.46 27.87
C THR A 440 3.40 123.60 27.03
N THR A 441 3.49 123.48 25.69
CA THR A 441 3.86 124.58 24.79
C THR A 441 2.80 125.68 24.78
N ALA A 442 1.51 125.35 24.81
CA ALA A 442 0.40 126.29 24.89
C ALA A 442 0.26 126.97 26.26
N ALA A 443 0.53 126.25 27.36
CA ALA A 443 0.63 126.84 28.70
C ALA A 443 1.87 127.74 28.82
N ARG A 444 3.01 127.36 28.20
CA ARG A 444 4.17 128.26 28.04
C ARG A 444 3.87 129.46 27.13
N ALA A 445 3.00 129.32 26.13
CA ALA A 445 2.55 130.42 25.26
C ALA A 445 1.48 131.32 25.91
N SER A 446 0.75 130.80 26.93
CA SER A 446 -0.34 131.52 27.61
C SER A 446 0.03 132.01 29.02
N THR A 447 1.23 131.67 29.49
CA THR A 447 1.89 132.27 30.67
C THR A 447 3.38 132.47 30.38
N SER A 448 3.69 133.44 29.53
CA SER A 448 4.97 134.13 29.64
C SER A 448 4.86 135.52 29.05
N GLU A 449 4.83 136.50 29.95
CA GLU A 449 5.52 137.75 29.70
C GLU A 449 6.97 137.44 29.30
N SER A 450 7.45 138.21 28.32
CA SER A 450 8.85 138.53 28.07
C SER A 450 9.69 137.51 27.30
N GLY A 451 10.32 138.03 26.24
CA GLY A 451 11.59 137.54 25.72
C GLY A 451 12.69 137.62 26.78
N ALA A 452 12.62 136.73 27.77
CA ALA A 452 13.68 136.49 28.72
C ALA A 452 14.75 135.61 28.04
N LYS A 453 15.90 136.21 27.76
CA LYS A 453 17.13 135.48 27.46
C LYS A 453 17.53 134.68 28.70
N ILE A 454 17.04 133.44 28.80
CA ILE A 454 17.42 132.52 29.87
C ILE A 454 18.93 132.29 29.75
N THR A 455 19.67 132.87 30.69
CA THR A 455 21.13 132.73 30.76
C THR A 455 21.39 131.52 31.66
N ILE A 456 21.39 130.33 31.06
CA ILE A 456 21.78 129.09 31.73
C ILE A 456 23.29 129.12 31.94
N SER A 457 23.76 128.68 33.12
CA SER A 457 25.18 128.57 33.37
C SER A 457 25.80 127.52 32.44
N LYS A 458 27.09 127.66 32.14
CA LYS A 458 27.81 126.69 31.30
C LYS A 458 27.69 125.28 31.88
N ASP A 459 27.73 125.15 33.20
CA ASP A 459 27.59 123.86 33.89
C ASP A 459 26.19 123.25 33.76
N GLU A 460 25.12 124.07 33.79
CA GLU A 460 23.75 123.60 33.55
C GLU A 460 23.55 123.18 32.09
N PHE A 461 24.06 123.95 31.13
CA PHE A 461 24.04 123.57 29.72
C PHE A 461 24.81 122.26 29.48
N ASP A 462 26.00 122.13 30.06
CA ASP A 462 26.82 120.91 29.95
C ASP A 462 26.16 119.72 30.65
N SER A 463 25.40 119.93 31.73
CA SER A 463 24.62 118.88 32.40
C SER A 463 23.38 118.46 31.61
N LEU A 464 22.66 119.40 31.00
CA LEU A 464 21.51 119.09 30.14
C LEU A 464 21.98 118.41 28.85
N SER A 465 23.05 118.91 28.23
CA SER A 465 23.68 118.28 27.06
C SER A 465 24.13 116.86 27.37
N ARG A 466 24.78 116.62 28.53
CA ARG A 466 25.11 115.26 28.97
C ARG A 466 23.89 114.36 29.13
N LYS A 467 22.80 114.84 29.74
CA LYS A 467 21.55 114.06 29.89
C LYS A 467 20.89 113.75 28.54
N VAL A 468 20.97 114.67 27.58
CA VAL A 468 20.49 114.44 26.22
C VAL A 468 21.35 113.37 25.55
N GLU A 469 22.67 113.47 25.61
CA GLU A 469 23.59 112.46 25.06
C GLU A 469 23.39 111.08 25.73
N GLU A 470 23.18 111.03 27.04
CA GLU A 470 22.87 109.79 27.77
C GLU A 470 21.54 109.18 27.32
N SER A 471 20.52 110.02 27.09
CA SER A 471 19.21 109.57 26.60
C SER A 471 19.27 109.12 25.13
N GLU A 472 20.05 109.80 24.30
CA GLU A 472 20.31 109.46 22.90
C GLU A 472 21.04 108.11 22.81
N LYS A 473 22.12 107.92 23.60
CA LYS A 473 22.80 106.62 23.69
C LYS A 473 21.88 105.50 24.17
N LEU A 474 20.98 105.79 25.11
CA LEU A 474 20.01 104.80 25.59
C LEU A 474 18.96 104.46 24.51
N ALA A 475 18.53 105.43 23.71
CA ALA A 475 17.66 105.20 22.56
C ALA A 475 18.39 104.41 21.46
N GLU A 476 19.62 104.76 21.12
CA GLU A 476 20.48 104.03 20.17
C GLU A 476 20.70 102.58 20.63
N MET A 477 20.98 102.35 21.92
CA MET A 477 21.09 100.99 22.48
C MET A 477 19.79 100.20 22.35
N LYS A 478 18.63 100.83 22.58
CA LYS A 478 17.32 100.17 22.40
C LYS A 478 17.05 99.83 20.94
N VAL A 479 17.37 100.74 20.01
CA VAL A 479 17.24 100.49 18.56
C VAL A 479 18.19 99.38 18.11
N ALA A 480 19.45 99.39 18.57
CA ALA A 480 20.42 98.34 18.26
C ALA A 480 19.97 96.97 18.81
N ALA A 481 19.41 96.92 20.02
CA ALA A 481 18.86 95.69 20.59
C ALA A 481 17.64 95.18 19.78
N ALA A 482 16.74 96.07 19.36
CA ALA A 482 15.60 95.70 18.51
C ALA A 482 16.06 95.20 17.12
N LEU A 483 17.04 95.85 16.50
CA LEU A 483 17.62 95.40 15.23
C LEU A 483 18.28 94.01 15.37
N ALA A 484 19.01 93.77 16.46
CA ALA A 484 19.60 92.46 16.73
C ALA A 484 18.53 91.36 16.91
N GLN A 485 17.40 91.66 17.56
CA GLN A 485 16.28 90.74 17.66
C GLN A 485 15.64 90.45 16.29
N VAL A 486 15.46 91.46 15.45
CA VAL A 486 14.93 91.30 14.10
C VAL A 486 15.87 90.45 13.24
N GLU A 487 17.18 90.67 13.32
CA GLU A 487 18.17 89.86 12.61
C GLU A 487 18.19 88.40 13.10
N ALA A 488 18.03 88.17 14.40
CA ALA A 488 17.90 86.82 14.96
C ALA A 488 16.64 86.10 14.46
N VAL A 489 15.49 86.80 14.41
CA VAL A 489 14.24 86.24 13.84
C VAL A 489 14.41 85.93 12.36
N LYS A 490 15.00 86.84 11.57
CA LYS A 490 15.29 86.61 10.14
C LYS A 490 16.25 85.43 9.92
N ALA A 491 17.23 85.23 10.80
CA ALA A 491 18.12 84.08 10.72
C ALA A 491 17.36 82.77 11.02
N SER A 492 16.51 82.77 12.04
CA SER A 492 15.64 81.62 12.38
C SER A 492 14.64 81.30 11.28
N GLU A 493 14.03 82.31 10.65
CA GLU A 493 13.10 82.15 9.52
C GLU A 493 13.79 81.49 8.32
N ASN A 494 14.99 81.97 7.96
CA ASN A 494 15.78 81.39 6.88
C ASN A 494 16.20 79.94 7.16
N GLU A 495 16.51 79.61 8.42
CA GLU A 495 16.82 78.24 8.81
C GLU A 495 15.57 77.34 8.71
N ALA A 496 14.40 77.81 9.13
CA ALA A 496 13.13 77.11 8.99
C ALA A 496 12.77 76.87 7.52
N LEU A 497 12.97 77.87 6.64
CA LEU A 497 12.76 77.73 5.20
C LEU A 497 13.69 76.67 4.59
N LYS A 498 14.98 76.64 4.97
CA LYS A 498 15.91 75.61 4.51
C LYS A 498 15.50 74.20 4.95
N ARG A 499 15.00 74.05 6.19
CA ARG A 499 14.47 72.76 6.67
C ARG A 499 13.24 72.33 5.87
N LEU A 500 12.34 73.25 5.56
CA LEU A 500 11.14 72.96 4.76
C LEU A 500 11.49 72.60 3.30
N GLU A 501 12.50 73.26 2.72
CA GLU A 501 12.98 72.91 1.39
C GLU A 501 13.62 71.50 1.35
N ALA A 502 14.39 71.16 2.39
CA ALA A 502 14.97 69.83 2.54
C ALA A 502 13.90 68.73 2.67
N THR A 503 12.89 68.91 3.53
CA THR A 503 11.81 67.93 3.68
C THR A 503 10.96 67.81 2.41
N LYS A 504 10.72 68.91 1.70
CA LYS A 504 10.04 68.87 0.41
C LYS A 504 10.83 68.05 -0.62
N LYS A 505 12.15 68.22 -0.67
CA LYS A 505 13.03 67.45 -1.55
C LYS A 505 13.02 65.96 -1.21
N GLU A 506 13.07 65.60 0.08
CA GLU A 506 12.96 64.19 0.52
C GLU A 506 11.61 63.57 0.13
N ILE A 507 10.51 64.32 0.23
CA ILE A 507 9.19 63.88 -0.24
C ILE A 507 9.18 63.63 -1.75
N GLU A 508 9.81 64.50 -2.54
CA GLU A 508 9.94 64.33 -4.00
C GLU A 508 10.79 63.09 -4.35
N ASP A 509 11.89 62.86 -3.65
CA ASP A 509 12.75 61.68 -3.83
C ASP A 509 12.01 60.39 -3.47
N MET A 510 11.28 60.36 -2.34
CA MET A 510 10.43 59.22 -1.96
C MET A 510 9.33 58.96 -3.00
N LYS A 511 8.68 60.00 -3.53
CA LYS A 511 7.69 59.84 -4.61
C LYS A 511 8.32 59.22 -5.85
N ALA A 512 9.48 59.71 -6.28
CA ALA A 512 10.19 59.14 -7.43
C ALA A 512 10.56 57.67 -7.21
N GLU A 513 11.00 57.30 -6.00
CA GLU A 513 11.30 55.92 -5.65
C GLU A 513 10.05 55.02 -5.64
N THR A 514 8.93 55.50 -5.08
CA THR A 514 7.65 54.76 -5.10
C THR A 514 7.11 54.56 -6.51
N GLU A 515 7.21 55.56 -7.40
CA GLU A 515 6.82 55.41 -8.81
C GLU A 515 7.72 54.40 -9.55
N ALA A 516 9.02 54.41 -9.25
CA ALA A 516 9.96 53.44 -9.83
C ALA A 516 9.69 52.01 -9.31
N ALA A 517 9.35 51.86 -8.03
CA ALA A 517 8.94 50.60 -7.44
C ALA A 517 7.63 50.08 -8.07
N LEU A 518 6.65 50.95 -8.26
CA LEU A 518 5.38 50.63 -8.92
C LEU A 518 5.58 50.19 -10.38
N LYS A 519 6.41 50.88 -11.14
CA LYS A 519 6.77 50.46 -12.51
C LYS A 519 7.45 49.09 -12.52
N ARG A 520 8.36 48.81 -11.57
CA ARG A 520 8.99 47.48 -11.44
C ARG A 520 7.98 46.39 -11.11
N ALA A 521 7.05 46.67 -10.19
CA ALA A 521 5.98 45.72 -9.84
C ALA A 521 5.07 45.42 -11.04
N GLN A 522 4.65 46.45 -11.80
CA GLN A 522 3.86 46.28 -13.02
C GLN A 522 4.61 45.46 -14.09
N MET A 523 5.91 45.72 -14.30
CA MET A 523 6.72 44.93 -15.23
C MET A 523 6.86 43.47 -14.78
N ALA A 524 7.02 43.22 -13.49
CA ALA A 524 7.07 41.86 -12.94
C ALA A 524 5.73 41.13 -13.10
N GLU A 525 4.60 41.81 -12.89
CA GLU A 525 3.27 41.25 -13.12
C GLU A 525 3.04 40.94 -14.61
N ALA A 526 3.45 41.83 -15.51
CA ALA A 526 3.38 41.60 -16.95
C ALA A 526 4.24 40.40 -17.38
N ALA A 527 5.46 40.27 -16.84
CA ALA A 527 6.32 39.12 -17.07
C ALA A 527 5.68 37.82 -16.53
N LYS A 528 5.10 37.85 -15.33
CA LYS A 528 4.35 36.72 -14.75
C LYS A 528 3.20 36.29 -15.67
N ARG A 529 2.37 37.23 -16.12
CA ARG A 529 1.25 36.94 -17.05
C ARG A 529 1.74 36.35 -18.37
N ALA A 530 2.89 36.79 -18.89
CA ALA A 530 3.49 36.21 -20.10
C ALA A 530 3.92 34.75 -19.90
N VAL A 531 4.57 34.44 -18.77
CA VAL A 531 4.98 33.07 -18.41
C VAL A 531 3.76 32.18 -18.18
N GLU A 532 2.75 32.65 -17.45
CA GLU A 532 1.50 31.92 -17.23
C GLU A 532 0.75 31.66 -18.54
N GLY A 533 0.78 32.62 -19.48
CA GLY A 533 0.23 32.48 -20.82
C GLY A 533 0.91 31.36 -21.62
N GLU A 534 2.24 31.31 -21.60
CA GLU A 534 2.99 30.23 -22.26
C GLU A 534 2.80 28.87 -21.57
N LEU A 535 2.74 28.83 -20.24
CA LEU A 535 2.45 27.61 -19.48
C LEU A 535 1.05 27.07 -19.78
N ARG A 536 0.05 27.95 -19.95
CA ARG A 536 -1.31 27.55 -20.35
C ARG A 536 -1.31 26.94 -21.75
N LYS A 537 -0.64 27.57 -22.72
CA LYS A 537 -0.48 27.01 -24.07
C LYS A 537 0.31 25.70 -24.07
N TRP A 538 1.29 25.54 -23.18
CA TRP A 538 2.02 24.27 -23.03
C TRP A 538 1.11 23.15 -22.51
N ARG A 539 0.30 23.43 -21.47
CA ARG A 539 -0.70 22.48 -20.96
C ARG A 539 -1.73 22.09 -22.01
N GLU A 540 -2.21 23.05 -22.81
CA GLU A 540 -3.13 22.79 -23.92
C GLU A 540 -2.50 21.90 -25.00
N ARG A 541 -1.23 22.14 -25.36
CA ARG A 541 -0.50 21.31 -26.31
C ARG A 541 -0.27 19.89 -25.78
N GLU A 542 0.07 19.73 -24.51
CA GLU A 542 0.21 18.40 -23.89
C GLU A 542 -1.13 17.67 -23.81
N GLN A 543 -2.21 18.34 -23.43
CA GLN A 543 -3.56 17.75 -23.48
C GLN A 543 -3.97 17.36 -24.91
N LYS A 544 -3.65 18.19 -25.91
CA LYS A 544 -3.92 17.87 -27.32
C LYS A 544 -3.11 16.67 -27.79
N LYS A 545 -1.83 16.56 -27.43
CA LYS A 545 -1.02 15.37 -27.71
C LYS A 545 -1.57 14.13 -27.01
N ALA A 546 -1.98 14.24 -25.75
CA ALA A 546 -2.58 13.15 -25.01
C ALA A 546 -3.89 12.67 -25.67
N ALA A 547 -4.73 13.62 -26.11
CA ALA A 547 -5.95 13.34 -26.86
C ALA A 547 -5.65 12.70 -28.22
N GLU A 548 -4.67 13.21 -28.97
CA GLU A 548 -4.24 12.62 -30.25
C GLU A 548 -3.66 11.21 -30.06
N THR A 549 -2.89 10.95 -29.00
CA THR A 549 -2.41 9.59 -28.67
C THR A 549 -3.56 8.67 -28.27
N ALA A 550 -4.55 9.17 -27.51
CA ALA A 550 -5.73 8.39 -27.16
C ALA A 550 -6.58 8.07 -28.39
N SER A 551 -6.77 9.03 -29.32
CA SER A 551 -7.43 8.80 -30.60
C SER A 551 -6.67 7.83 -31.49
N ARG A 552 -5.33 7.85 -31.46
CA ARG A 552 -4.49 6.91 -32.23
C ARG A 552 -4.54 5.50 -31.68
N ILE A 553 -4.57 5.35 -30.35
CA ILE A 553 -4.77 4.07 -29.67
C ILE A 553 -6.17 3.51 -29.98
N LEU A 554 -7.20 4.36 -29.96
CA LEU A 554 -8.56 3.97 -30.34
C LEU A 554 -8.66 3.54 -31.81
N ALA A 555 -7.99 4.25 -32.72
CA ALA A 555 -7.93 3.89 -34.13
C ALA A 555 -7.11 2.61 -34.41
N GLU A 556 -6.08 2.31 -33.62
CA GLU A 556 -5.33 1.04 -33.69
C GLU A 556 -6.13 -0.14 -33.09
N THR A 557 -7.03 0.09 -32.13
CA THR A 557 -7.92 -0.96 -31.62
C THR A 557 -9.08 -1.30 -32.56
N ASP A 558 -9.47 -0.39 -33.47
CA ASP A 558 -10.51 -0.65 -34.48
C ASP A 558 -9.96 -1.26 -35.80
N VAL A 559 -8.64 -1.37 -35.95
CA VAL A 559 -8.03 -1.96 -37.16
C VAL A 559 -7.03 -3.05 -36.77
N SER A 560 -7.56 -4.18 -36.31
CA SER A 560 -6.85 -5.46 -36.41
C SER A 560 -7.83 -6.60 -36.70
N SER A 561 -8.19 -6.70 -37.97
CA SER A 561 -8.41 -8.00 -38.60
C SER A 561 -7.63 -7.99 -39.92
N ASP A 562 -6.77 -9.01 -40.05
CA ASP A 562 -5.96 -9.42 -41.19
C ASP A 562 -4.65 -8.69 -41.59
N SER A 563 -3.57 -9.46 -41.37
CA SER A 563 -2.50 -9.83 -42.33
C SER A 563 -1.08 -9.31 -42.09
N SER A 564 -0.14 -10.23 -42.35
CA SER A 564 1.30 -10.23 -42.06
C SER A 564 2.16 -9.46 -43.08
N PRO A 565 3.47 -9.26 -42.83
CA PRO A 565 4.23 -8.08 -43.27
C PRO A 565 5.09 -8.28 -44.53
N PRO A 566 5.56 -7.17 -45.15
CA PRO A 566 6.83 -7.25 -45.88
C PRO A 566 7.84 -6.11 -45.60
N ILE A 567 9.07 -6.54 -45.34
CA ILE A 567 10.32 -6.15 -46.01
C ILE A 567 10.68 -4.65 -46.06
N TYR A 568 11.69 -4.28 -45.26
CA TYR A 568 12.38 -2.99 -45.28
C TYR A 568 13.14 -2.74 -46.59
N LYS A 569 12.89 -1.59 -47.24
CA LYS A 569 13.79 -0.96 -48.21
C LYS A 569 14.35 0.33 -47.65
N VAL A 570 15.68 0.37 -47.55
CA VAL A 570 16.49 1.54 -47.21
C VAL A 570 16.54 2.49 -48.41
N GLN A 571 16.18 3.76 -48.20
CA GLN A 571 16.48 4.84 -49.15
C GLN A 571 17.11 6.01 -48.42
N LYS A 572 18.40 6.24 -48.76
CA LYS A 572 19.24 7.35 -48.33
C LYS A 572 18.66 8.68 -48.83
N TYR A 573 18.65 9.69 -47.96
CA TYR A 573 18.79 11.09 -48.39
C TYR A 573 19.89 11.78 -47.59
N GLN A 574 20.73 12.47 -48.35
CA GLN A 574 21.92 13.22 -47.97
C GLN A 574 21.57 14.47 -47.18
N TYR A 575 22.41 14.80 -46.19
CA TYR A 575 22.54 16.14 -45.64
C TYR A 575 23.96 16.66 -45.95
N GLN A 576 24.05 17.83 -46.57
CA GLN A 576 25.28 18.61 -46.78
C GLN A 576 25.23 19.86 -45.90
N PRO A 577 26.37 20.37 -45.38
CA PRO A 577 26.42 21.55 -44.52
C PRO A 577 26.92 22.83 -45.24
N GLY A 578 26.55 24.00 -44.70
CA GLY A 578 27.11 25.33 -45.01
C GLY A 578 26.02 26.38 -45.30
N LYS A 579 26.13 27.68 -44.98
CA LYS A 579 27.15 28.54 -44.38
C LYS A 579 26.44 29.81 -43.84
N ALA A 580 27.20 30.56 -43.05
CA ALA A 580 26.89 31.79 -42.30
C ALA A 580 26.18 32.94 -43.05
N ALA A 581 25.49 33.79 -42.25
CA ALA A 581 25.47 35.23 -42.45
C ALA A 581 25.46 35.95 -41.09
N GLU A 582 26.46 36.81 -40.91
CA GLU A 582 26.71 37.68 -39.77
C GLU A 582 25.66 38.78 -39.65
N ARG A 583 25.33 39.19 -38.41
CA ARG A 583 25.20 40.62 -38.09
C ARG A 583 25.74 40.87 -36.68
N ARG A 584 26.80 41.68 -36.65
CA ARG A 584 27.41 42.29 -35.47
C ARG A 584 26.48 43.35 -34.86
N LEU A 585 26.53 43.51 -33.54
CA LEU A 585 26.75 44.83 -32.94
C LEU A 585 27.44 44.70 -31.58
N GLU A 586 28.34 45.65 -31.31
CA GLU A 586 29.33 45.68 -30.24
C GLU A 586 28.80 46.15 -28.87
N LYS A 587 29.31 45.45 -27.85
CA LYS A 587 29.83 45.86 -26.53
C LYS A 587 29.73 47.33 -26.08
N VAL A 588 29.34 47.52 -24.80
CA VAL A 588 30.11 48.23 -23.73
C VAL A 588 29.72 47.61 -22.37
N LYS A 589 30.49 46.68 -21.79
CA LYS A 589 31.43 46.81 -20.64
C LYS A 589 30.94 47.60 -19.41
N THR A 590 30.76 46.89 -18.30
CA THR A 590 31.43 47.21 -17.02
C THR A 590 31.76 45.93 -16.24
N SER A 591 33.01 45.88 -15.78
CA SER A 591 33.67 44.88 -14.96
C SER A 591 33.43 45.11 -13.47
N VAL A 592 33.43 44.06 -12.63
CA VAL A 592 34.31 43.93 -11.44
C VAL A 592 34.34 42.46 -11.00
N SER A 593 35.55 42.01 -10.68
CA SER A 593 35.98 40.67 -10.27
C SER A 593 35.69 40.34 -8.80
N LYS A 594 35.54 39.04 -8.46
CA LYS A 594 36.15 38.46 -7.24
C LYS A 594 36.23 36.91 -7.27
N LYS A 595 37.50 36.49 -7.27
CA LYS A 595 38.19 35.25 -6.90
C LYS A 595 37.42 34.02 -6.37
N VAL A 596 37.78 32.93 -7.03
CA VAL A 596 37.84 31.51 -6.64
C VAL A 596 38.42 31.28 -5.24
N LEU A 597 37.84 30.34 -4.50
CA LEU A 597 38.53 29.51 -3.51
C LEU A 597 38.01 28.06 -3.62
N ARG A 598 38.82 27.18 -4.23
CA ARG A 598 38.66 25.73 -4.15
C ARG A 598 39.65 25.22 -3.10
N SER A 599 39.17 24.42 -2.15
CA SER A 599 40.05 23.69 -1.23
C SER A 599 40.05 22.21 -1.57
N ASN A 600 41.26 21.73 -1.83
CA ASN A 600 41.65 20.32 -1.89
C ASN A 600 41.64 19.72 -0.48
N PHE A 601 41.27 18.44 -0.35
CA PHE A 601 41.97 17.52 0.55
C PHE A 601 42.24 16.21 -0.18
N SER A 602 43.53 15.89 -0.24
CA SER A 602 44.15 14.63 -0.64
C SER A 602 44.39 13.79 0.63
N GLY A 603 44.44 12.46 0.48
CA GLY A 603 44.94 11.54 1.51
C GLY A 603 44.28 10.15 1.45
N ILE A 604 44.63 9.28 0.49
CA ILE A 604 45.63 8.20 0.62
C ILE A 604 45.15 7.01 1.48
N PHE A 605 44.90 5.84 0.85
CA PHE A 605 45.49 4.55 1.25
C PHE A 605 45.35 3.49 0.13
N SER A 606 46.50 3.20 -0.50
CA SER A 606 47.07 1.91 -0.91
C SER A 606 46.22 0.73 -1.42
N ARG A 607 46.35 0.49 -2.74
CA ARG A 607 46.96 -0.71 -3.36
C ARG A 607 46.53 -2.11 -2.83
N LYS A 608 45.77 -2.85 -3.64
CA LYS A 608 46.13 -4.25 -3.99
C LYS A 608 45.53 -4.69 -5.33
N LYS A 609 46.41 -4.83 -6.32
CA LYS A 609 46.20 -5.48 -7.62
C LYS A 609 46.73 -6.91 -7.46
N ASN A 610 45.88 -7.92 -7.66
CA ASN A 610 46.32 -9.29 -7.88
C ASN A 610 45.71 -9.76 -9.21
N GLN A 611 46.54 -9.80 -10.26
CA GLN A 611 46.49 -10.88 -11.24
C GLN A 611 47.43 -11.95 -10.71
N ILE A 612 46.96 -13.20 -10.63
CA ILE A 612 47.80 -14.39 -10.79
C ILE A 612 47.03 -15.36 -11.69
N GLU A 613 47.74 -15.77 -12.70
CA GLU A 613 47.50 -16.78 -13.72
C GLU A 613 47.90 -18.16 -13.18
N GLY A 614 47.21 -19.20 -13.64
CA GLY A 614 47.45 -20.62 -13.34
C GLY A 614 46.11 -21.35 -13.33
N GLY A 615 45.74 -22.18 -14.30
CA GLY A 615 46.53 -23.17 -15.03
C GLY A 615 45.88 -24.53 -14.76
N SER A 616 44.81 -24.85 -15.49
CA SER A 616 44.73 -26.01 -16.42
C SER A 616 43.87 -27.17 -15.84
N PRO A 617 43.58 -28.26 -16.57
CA PRO A 617 42.25 -28.52 -17.13
C PRO A 617 41.66 -29.88 -16.69
N SER A 618 40.34 -30.08 -16.77
CA SER A 618 39.76 -31.42 -16.69
C SER A 618 38.84 -31.68 -17.87
N TYR A 619 39.21 -32.72 -18.61
CA TYR A 619 38.65 -33.20 -19.87
C TYR A 619 37.86 -34.51 -19.60
N LEU A 620 36.88 -34.79 -20.48
CA LEU A 620 36.26 -36.09 -20.87
C LEU A 620 34.99 -36.60 -20.09
N PRO A 621 34.16 -37.52 -20.66
CA PRO A 621 33.28 -37.39 -21.85
C PRO A 621 31.94 -38.22 -21.79
N GLY A 622 31.07 -38.09 -22.81
CA GLY A 622 29.93 -39.01 -23.13
C GLY A 622 28.56 -38.31 -23.05
N GLU A 623 27.61 -38.40 -23.98
CA GLU A 623 27.22 -39.45 -24.94
C GLU A 623 26.61 -38.85 -26.22
N LYS A 624 26.47 -39.69 -27.25
CA LYS A 624 25.93 -39.39 -28.59
C LYS A 624 24.41 -39.27 -28.59
N PRO A 625 23.79 -38.48 -29.49
CA PRO A 625 22.36 -38.58 -29.76
C PRO A 625 22.06 -39.72 -30.76
N VAL A 626 20.95 -40.41 -30.51
CA VAL A 626 20.21 -41.26 -31.46
C VAL A 626 19.42 -40.37 -32.40
#